data_AF-A0A964AP81-F1
#
_entry.id   AF-A0A964AP81-F1
#
_cell.length_a   1.000
_cell.length_b   1.000
_cell.length_c   1.000
_cell.angle_alpha   90.00
_cell.angle_beta   90.00
_cell.angle_gamma   90.00
#
_symmetry.space_group_name_H-M   'P 1'
#
loop_
_entity.id
_entity.type
_entity.pdbx_description
1 polymer ?
#
loop_
_entity_poly.entity_id
_entity_poly.type
_entity_poly.pdbx_seq_one_letter_code
_entity_poly.pdbx_strand_id
1 'polypeptide(L)'
;MDVALKGNSPVALTAGILLLSRARSFGIPQPQVSILGDPTDITPVLGPAILHSHVLASCGVGREVGKGALVVITGPPDAPLLVSLAQEGLGSWFAVDSGGQGLHPGTRALMRMSRDPRPAARELGKDFRRLLARLGVPAEPALLDLLFGAPTPPLTRIALTLRAGREMTGEGGGAVTSFLSPVYGELPDPLQPDLPGEETLARFRDGRLDGILGRLRPDHRDAAEDWLRGIGALADEDGGRDLDLLAAVAEVLSHLAVLPPHSMLPPPDAAADAVATGLVRALGAAGGTQNATASLVEIFRFLGGRFTDSAAHPIQLPSSLPPPDRLGRWKWFAAGAAEARGQADVLWRRVMDFTS
;
A
#
# COMPACT_ATOMS: atom_id res chain seq x y z
N MET A 1 26.55 -22.51 24.03
CA MET A 1 26.83 -21.07 23.84
C MET A 1 25.57 -20.29 24.15
N ASP A 2 25.68 -19.25 24.97
CA ASP A 2 24.54 -18.42 25.40
C ASP A 2 24.70 -17.00 24.84
N VAL A 3 23.67 -16.51 24.16
CA VAL A 3 23.59 -15.19 23.52
C VAL A 3 22.40 -14.47 24.12
N ALA A 4 22.67 -13.53 25.01
CA ALA A 4 21.65 -12.65 25.59
C ALA A 4 21.54 -11.36 24.77
N LEU A 5 20.37 -11.08 24.23
CA LEU A 5 20.05 -9.85 23.50
C LEU A 5 19.28 -8.90 24.43
N LYS A 6 19.63 -7.61 24.42
CA LYS A 6 18.94 -6.59 25.23
C LYS A 6 18.07 -5.69 24.37
N GLY A 7 16.80 -5.59 24.78
CA GLY A 7 15.79 -4.69 24.24
C GLY A 7 14.47 -5.42 23.95
N ASN A 8 13.37 -5.00 24.56
CA ASN A 8 12.02 -5.53 24.29
C ASN A 8 11.44 -4.91 23.01
N SER A 9 12.10 -5.16 21.89
CA SER A 9 11.81 -4.54 20.60
C SER A 9 11.69 -5.57 19.47
N PRO A 10 11.02 -5.21 18.37
CA PRO A 10 10.99 -6.02 17.15
C PRO A 10 12.38 -6.40 16.67
N VAL A 11 13.38 -5.51 16.85
CA VAL A 11 14.77 -5.75 16.47
C VAL A 11 15.33 -6.99 17.19
N ALA A 12 15.17 -7.07 18.51
CA ALA A 12 15.73 -8.16 19.30
C ALA A 12 15.04 -9.49 19.01
N LEU A 13 13.72 -9.49 18.88
CA LEU A 13 12.95 -10.67 18.49
C LEU A 13 13.36 -11.17 17.11
N THR A 14 13.37 -10.29 16.10
CA THR A 14 13.75 -10.65 14.74
C THR A 14 15.20 -11.14 14.69
N ALA A 15 16.14 -10.47 15.35
CA ALA A 15 17.54 -10.91 15.40
C ALA A 15 17.67 -12.29 16.06
N GLY A 16 16.98 -12.53 17.18
CA GLY A 16 16.96 -13.81 17.87
C GLY A 16 16.38 -14.94 17.01
N ILE A 17 15.27 -14.70 16.32
CA ILE A 17 14.65 -15.65 15.38
C ILE A 17 15.61 -16.00 14.25
N LEU A 18 16.28 -15.01 13.65
CA LEU A 18 17.22 -15.22 12.55
C LEU A 18 18.45 -16.02 13.01
N LEU A 19 18.99 -15.74 14.21
CA LEU A 19 20.10 -16.51 14.79
C LEU A 19 19.71 -17.97 15.05
N LEU A 20 18.57 -18.22 15.69
CA LEU A 20 18.08 -19.56 15.98
C LEU A 20 17.77 -20.35 14.69
N SER A 21 17.12 -19.71 13.73
CA SER A 21 16.81 -20.31 12.42
C SER A 21 18.09 -20.72 11.68
N ARG A 22 19.11 -19.86 11.71
CA ARG A 22 20.41 -20.12 11.09
C ARG A 22 21.16 -21.25 11.80
N ALA A 23 21.18 -21.27 13.13
CA ALA A 23 21.78 -22.37 13.88
C ALA A 23 21.17 -23.73 13.54
N ARG A 24 19.84 -23.76 13.42
CA ARG A 24 19.11 -24.95 13.00
C ARG A 24 19.47 -25.39 11.59
N SER A 25 19.63 -24.46 10.64
CA SER A 25 19.98 -24.81 9.25
C SER A 25 21.40 -25.35 9.10
N PHE A 26 22.33 -24.92 9.96
CA PHE A 26 23.72 -25.41 9.97
C PHE A 26 23.95 -26.64 10.88
N GLY A 27 22.90 -27.18 11.52
CA GLY A 27 23.02 -28.35 12.39
C GLY A 27 23.84 -28.10 13.66
N ILE A 28 24.01 -26.84 14.06
CA ILE A 28 24.76 -26.47 15.27
C ILE A 28 23.88 -26.79 16.49
N PRO A 29 24.42 -27.46 17.54
CA PRO A 29 23.67 -27.68 18.77
C PRO A 29 23.15 -26.34 19.31
N GLN A 30 21.83 -26.24 19.46
CA GLN A 30 21.08 -25.00 19.63
C GLN A 30 21.80 -23.96 20.51
N PRO A 31 22.28 -22.82 19.96
CA PRO A 31 22.72 -21.73 20.79
C PRO A 31 21.54 -21.29 21.65
N GLN A 32 21.77 -21.13 22.95
CA GLN A 32 20.76 -20.55 23.83
C GLN A 32 20.68 -19.08 23.49
N VAL A 33 19.56 -18.64 22.92
CA VAL A 33 19.31 -17.22 22.65
C VAL A 33 18.26 -16.75 23.63
N SER A 34 18.61 -15.77 24.45
CA SER A 34 17.74 -15.15 25.43
C SER A 34 17.51 -13.67 25.12
N ILE A 35 16.32 -13.16 25.42
CA ILE A 35 16.01 -11.72 25.39
C ILE A 35 15.84 -11.25 26.83
N LEU A 36 16.58 -10.20 27.20
CA LEU A 36 16.47 -9.57 28.51
C LEU A 36 15.19 -8.73 28.59
N GLY A 37 14.24 -9.14 29.43
CA GLY A 37 12.98 -8.45 29.70
C GLY A 37 11.74 -9.36 29.66
N ASP A 38 10.57 -8.80 29.98
CA ASP A 38 9.30 -9.55 29.97
C ASP A 38 8.63 -9.52 28.58
N PRO A 39 8.19 -10.66 28.03
CA PRO A 39 7.45 -10.73 26.77
C PRO A 39 6.11 -9.95 26.77
N THR A 40 5.53 -9.69 27.95
CA THR A 40 4.29 -8.91 28.10
C THR A 40 4.49 -7.41 27.96
N ASP A 41 5.74 -6.92 28.09
CA ASP A 41 6.09 -5.52 27.90
C ASP A 41 6.28 -5.14 26.41
N ILE A 42 6.20 -6.12 25.51
CA ILE A 42 6.44 -5.91 24.09
C ILE A 42 5.27 -5.15 23.47
N THR A 43 5.58 -4.00 22.87
CA THR A 43 4.56 -3.12 22.31
C THR A 43 3.78 -3.80 21.18
N PRO A 44 2.43 -3.77 21.22
CA PRO A 44 1.61 -4.38 20.18
C PRO A 44 1.62 -3.56 18.88
N VAL A 45 1.69 -4.27 17.76
CA VAL A 45 1.61 -3.74 16.39
C VAL A 45 0.41 -4.37 15.71
N LEU A 46 -0.68 -3.61 15.62
CA LEU A 46 -2.00 -4.12 15.25
C LEU A 46 -2.33 -3.90 13.77
N GLY A 47 -3.00 -4.87 13.16
CA GLY A 47 -3.57 -4.74 11.81
C GLY A 47 -4.87 -3.90 11.76
N PRO A 48 -5.50 -3.78 10.57
CA PRO A 48 -5.09 -4.44 9.32
C PRO A 48 -3.89 -3.78 8.61
N ALA A 49 -2.99 -4.57 8.03
CA ALA A 49 -1.87 -4.05 7.26
C ALA A 49 -1.41 -5.03 6.16
N ILE A 50 -0.91 -4.48 5.06
CA ILE A 50 -0.29 -5.22 3.96
C ILE A 50 1.03 -4.58 3.53
N LEU A 51 2.05 -5.40 3.37
CA LEU A 51 3.36 -5.00 2.86
C LEU A 51 4.10 -6.20 2.28
N HIS A 52 5.14 -5.94 1.50
CA HIS A 52 6.08 -6.95 1.05
C HIS A 52 7.36 -6.93 1.90
N SER A 53 7.60 -7.96 2.70
CA SER A 53 8.77 -8.09 3.57
C SER A 53 9.25 -9.54 3.67
N HIS A 54 10.47 -9.80 3.17
CA HIS A 54 11.08 -11.12 3.31
C HIS A 54 11.42 -11.40 4.77
N VAL A 55 11.86 -10.39 5.51
CA VAL A 55 12.29 -10.57 6.90
C VAL A 55 11.11 -10.95 7.77
N LEU A 56 10.04 -10.17 7.74
CA LEU A 56 8.84 -10.43 8.54
C LEU A 56 8.18 -11.76 8.14
N ALA A 57 8.04 -12.04 6.84
CA ALA A 57 7.48 -13.31 6.37
C ALA A 57 8.33 -14.52 6.80
N SER A 58 9.66 -14.41 6.78
CA SER A 58 10.58 -15.46 7.26
C SER A 58 10.49 -15.67 8.78
N CYS A 59 10.13 -14.62 9.53
CA CYS A 59 9.89 -14.68 10.96
C CYS A 59 8.45 -15.07 11.30
N GLY A 60 7.66 -15.54 10.32
CA GLY A 60 6.29 -16.04 10.51
C GLY A 60 5.23 -14.96 10.71
N VAL A 61 5.56 -13.69 10.50
CA VAL A 61 4.61 -12.58 10.66
C VAL A 61 3.71 -12.49 9.44
N GLY A 62 2.40 -12.69 9.62
CA GLY A 62 1.38 -12.47 8.59
C GLY A 62 1.63 -13.22 7.28
N ARG A 63 2.34 -14.35 7.34
CA ARG A 63 2.83 -15.04 6.15
C ARG A 63 1.68 -15.64 5.36
N GLU A 64 1.53 -15.21 4.13
CA GLU A 64 0.58 -15.82 3.23
C GLU A 64 1.15 -17.09 2.57
N VAL A 65 0.41 -18.20 2.65
CA VAL A 65 0.83 -19.48 2.05
C VAL A 65 0.87 -19.33 0.52
N GLY A 66 2.05 -19.56 -0.07
CA GLY A 66 2.24 -19.55 -1.52
C GLY A 66 2.60 -18.20 -2.15
N LYS A 67 2.56 -17.08 -1.41
CA LYS A 67 2.94 -15.73 -1.91
C LYS A 67 4.25 -15.18 -1.32
N GLY A 68 5.09 -16.07 -0.79
CA GLY A 68 6.49 -15.82 -0.45
C GLY A 68 6.70 -14.79 0.67
N ALA A 69 6.83 -13.53 0.28
CA ALA A 69 7.21 -12.40 1.13
C ALA A 69 6.08 -11.38 1.36
N LEU A 70 4.88 -11.65 0.83
CA LEU A 70 3.71 -10.85 1.15
C LEU A 70 3.29 -11.09 2.60
N VAL A 71 3.16 -10.00 3.35
CA VAL A 71 2.74 -9.98 4.75
C VAL A 71 1.36 -9.33 4.81
N VAL A 72 0.39 -10.07 5.32
CA VAL A 72 -0.98 -9.61 5.59
C VAL A 72 -1.28 -9.82 7.06
N ILE A 73 -1.54 -8.74 7.79
CA ILE A 73 -2.06 -8.81 9.15
C ILE A 73 -3.51 -8.38 9.12
N THR A 74 -4.38 -9.22 9.69
CA THR A 74 -5.81 -8.93 9.74
C THR A 74 -6.14 -7.92 10.83
N GLY A 75 -7.31 -7.33 10.75
CA GLY A 75 -7.82 -6.50 11.83
C GLY A 75 -9.31 -6.21 11.67
N PRO A 76 -9.82 -5.25 12.45
CA PRO A 76 -11.24 -4.91 12.43
C PRO A 76 -11.70 -4.52 11.01
N PRO A 77 -12.88 -4.97 10.57
CA PRO A 77 -13.36 -4.75 9.21
C PRO A 77 -13.50 -3.27 8.86
N ASP A 78 -13.85 -2.44 9.84
CA ASP A 78 -14.07 -1.00 9.66
C ASP A 78 -12.79 -0.17 9.81
N ALA A 79 -11.66 -0.81 10.15
CA ALA A 79 -10.39 -0.10 10.31
C ALA A 79 -9.67 0.00 8.96
N PRO A 80 -9.20 1.19 8.57
CA PRO A 80 -8.42 1.36 7.34
C PRO A 80 -7.25 0.39 7.23
N LEU A 81 -7.07 -0.20 6.06
CA LEU A 81 -5.94 -1.07 5.74
C LEU A 81 -4.71 -0.20 5.50
N LEU A 82 -3.67 -0.40 6.29
CA LEU A 82 -2.38 0.26 6.08
C LEU A 82 -1.61 -0.47 4.97
N VAL A 83 -1.08 0.29 4.02
CA VAL A 83 -0.40 -0.24 2.83
C VAL A 83 0.98 0.38 2.72
N SER A 84 2.00 -0.46 2.50
CA SER A 84 3.31 -0.03 2.00
C SER A 84 3.63 -0.75 0.70
N LEU A 85 3.91 0.02 -0.35
CA LEU A 85 4.38 -0.51 -1.64
C LEU A 85 5.89 -0.75 -1.66
N ALA A 86 6.63 -0.13 -0.73
CA ALA A 86 8.07 -0.30 -0.64
C ALA A 86 8.46 -1.63 0.00
N GLN A 87 9.57 -2.19 -0.49
CA GLN A 87 10.17 -3.40 0.07
C GLN A 87 10.52 -3.23 1.55
N GLU A 88 10.26 -4.28 2.33
CA GLU A 88 10.44 -4.34 3.79
C GLU A 88 9.66 -3.26 4.55
N GLY A 89 8.72 -2.53 3.93
CA GLY A 89 7.96 -1.46 4.59
C GLY A 89 8.77 -0.19 4.87
N LEU A 90 9.93 0.00 4.22
CA LEU A 90 10.87 1.08 4.52
C LEU A 90 10.55 2.43 3.84
N GLY A 91 9.53 2.47 2.99
CA GLY A 91 9.14 3.67 2.25
C GLY A 91 7.91 4.36 2.80
N SER A 92 7.22 5.07 1.90
CA SER A 92 5.97 5.73 2.22
C SER A 92 4.86 4.71 2.49
N TRP A 93 4.05 5.03 3.49
CA TRP A 93 2.86 4.28 3.86
C TRP A 93 1.62 5.16 3.66
N PHE A 94 0.51 4.53 3.32
CA PHE A 94 -0.78 5.17 3.18
C PHE A 94 -1.88 4.22 3.66
N ALA A 95 -3.11 4.70 3.69
CA ALA A 95 -4.26 3.92 4.07
C ALA A 95 -5.22 3.81 2.89
N VAL A 96 -5.89 2.67 2.78
CA VAL A 96 -7.04 2.49 1.89
C VAL A 96 -8.25 2.08 2.71
N ASP A 97 -9.42 2.54 2.28
CA ASP A 97 -10.66 2.21 2.95
C ASP A 97 -11.04 0.73 2.77
N SER A 98 -11.45 0.09 3.86
CA SER A 98 -12.08 -1.23 3.86
C SER A 98 -13.59 -1.17 4.12
N GLY A 99 -14.12 0.00 4.50
CA GLY A 99 -15.51 0.19 4.93
C GLY A 99 -16.50 0.62 3.84
N GLY A 100 -16.05 0.82 2.60
CA GLY A 100 -16.91 1.12 1.45
C GLY A 100 -17.30 2.60 1.27
N GLN A 101 -16.58 3.54 1.89
CA GLN A 101 -16.77 5.00 1.80
C GLN A 101 -15.63 5.72 1.09
N GLY A 102 -14.41 5.18 1.13
CA GLY A 102 -13.18 5.82 0.66
C GLY A 102 -12.52 6.74 1.68
N LEU A 103 -11.19 6.85 1.58
CA LEU A 103 -10.38 7.79 2.37
C LEU A 103 -9.96 9.00 1.56
N HIS A 104 -9.61 8.82 0.29
CA HIS A 104 -9.22 9.92 -0.58
C HIS A 104 -10.44 10.82 -0.89
N PRO A 105 -10.29 12.17 -0.91
CA PRO A 105 -11.39 13.07 -1.21
C PRO A 105 -12.14 12.75 -2.52
N GLY A 106 -11.40 12.44 -3.59
CA GLY A 106 -11.98 12.00 -4.86
C GLY A 106 -12.75 10.67 -4.77
N THR A 107 -12.27 9.70 -3.98
CA THR A 107 -13.00 8.44 -3.74
C THR A 107 -14.30 8.71 -3.00
N ARG A 108 -14.26 9.52 -1.95
CA ARG A 108 -15.44 9.90 -1.16
C ARG A 108 -16.48 10.63 -2.01
N ALA A 109 -16.02 11.52 -2.88
CA ALA A 109 -16.89 12.22 -3.84
C ALA A 109 -17.61 11.21 -4.74
N LEU A 110 -16.91 10.24 -5.35
CA LEU A 110 -17.57 9.21 -6.16
C LEU A 110 -18.57 8.36 -5.36
N MET A 111 -18.19 7.93 -4.15
CA MET A 111 -19.07 7.11 -3.30
C MET A 111 -20.32 7.87 -2.89
N ARG A 112 -20.18 9.16 -2.60
CA ARG A 112 -21.28 10.07 -2.31
C ARG A 112 -22.17 10.29 -3.53
N MET A 113 -21.62 10.63 -4.70
CA MET A 113 -22.39 10.81 -5.95
C MET A 113 -23.24 9.58 -6.26
N SER A 114 -22.71 8.39 -5.98
CA SER A 114 -23.40 7.11 -6.20
C SER A 114 -24.64 6.91 -5.31
N ARG A 115 -24.71 7.62 -4.18
CA ARG A 115 -25.81 7.58 -3.20
C ARG A 115 -26.56 8.92 -3.13
N ASP A 116 -26.24 9.87 -4.01
CA ASP A 116 -26.79 11.21 -3.97
C ASP A 116 -28.29 11.21 -4.30
N PRO A 117 -29.14 12.01 -3.64
CA PRO A 117 -30.56 12.12 -3.97
C PRO A 117 -30.83 12.69 -5.37
N ARG A 118 -29.91 13.48 -5.94
CA ARG A 118 -30.05 14.07 -7.28
C ARG A 118 -29.80 13.01 -8.37
N PRO A 119 -30.74 12.81 -9.32
CA PRO A 119 -30.53 11.85 -10.42
C PRO A 119 -29.29 12.16 -11.28
N ALA A 120 -29.02 13.44 -11.56
CA ALA A 120 -27.89 13.86 -12.37
C ALA A 120 -26.54 13.45 -11.76
N ALA A 121 -26.36 13.65 -10.45
CA ALA A 121 -25.15 13.21 -9.73
C ALA A 121 -24.96 11.68 -9.80
N ARG A 122 -26.05 10.91 -9.67
CA ARG A 122 -25.99 9.45 -9.78
C ARG A 122 -25.61 9.00 -11.18
N GLU A 123 -26.10 9.64 -12.24
CA GLU A 123 -25.73 9.27 -13.62
C GLU A 123 -24.24 9.53 -13.90
N LEU A 124 -23.70 10.68 -13.50
CA LEU A 124 -22.26 10.96 -13.64
C LEU A 124 -21.40 9.95 -12.87
N GLY A 125 -21.83 9.56 -11.67
CA GLY A 125 -21.19 8.51 -10.89
C GLY A 125 -21.25 7.14 -11.59
N LYS A 126 -22.38 6.78 -12.20
CA LYS A 126 -22.53 5.54 -12.98
C LYS A 126 -21.64 5.55 -14.22
N ASP A 127 -21.53 6.66 -14.92
CA ASP A 127 -20.70 6.76 -16.11
C ASP A 127 -19.22 6.58 -15.78
N PHE A 128 -18.74 7.17 -14.68
CA PHE A 128 -17.38 6.93 -14.22
C PHE A 128 -17.15 5.48 -13.80
N ARG A 129 -18.11 4.84 -13.10
CA ARG A 129 -18.03 3.40 -12.78
C ARG A 129 -17.97 2.52 -14.02
N ARG A 130 -18.76 2.83 -15.06
CA ARG A 130 -18.72 2.12 -16.35
C ARG A 130 -17.36 2.29 -17.04
N LEU A 131 -16.77 3.48 -16.96
CA LEU A 131 -15.42 3.72 -17.48
C LEU A 131 -14.39 2.83 -16.77
N LEU A 132 -14.38 2.81 -15.44
CA LEU A 132 -13.46 1.95 -14.67
C LEU A 132 -13.65 0.47 -15.03
N ALA A 133 -14.90 0.00 -15.11
CA ALA A 133 -15.20 -1.38 -15.49
C ALA A 133 -14.65 -1.74 -16.87
N ARG A 134 -14.75 -0.84 -17.86
CA ARG A 134 -14.14 -1.03 -19.20
C ARG A 134 -12.62 -1.12 -19.16
N LEU A 135 -11.97 -0.54 -18.16
CA LEU A 135 -10.53 -0.65 -17.93
C LEU A 135 -10.15 -1.91 -17.14
N GLY A 136 -11.12 -2.74 -16.73
CA GLY A 136 -10.91 -3.92 -15.89
C GLY A 136 -10.68 -3.56 -14.42
N VAL A 137 -11.19 -2.41 -13.96
CA VAL A 137 -11.08 -1.92 -12.59
C VAL A 137 -12.48 -1.81 -11.99
N PRO A 138 -12.83 -2.58 -10.95
CA PRO A 138 -14.08 -2.34 -10.24
C PRO A 138 -13.99 -1.01 -9.48
N ALA A 139 -15.11 -0.32 -9.34
CA ALA A 139 -15.19 0.94 -8.58
C ALA A 139 -15.20 0.71 -7.06
N GLU A 140 -14.28 -0.13 -6.59
CA GLU A 140 -14.06 -0.44 -5.19
C GLU A 140 -13.32 0.72 -4.51
N PRO A 141 -13.80 1.24 -3.37
CA PRO A 141 -13.17 2.37 -2.69
C PRO A 141 -11.68 2.17 -2.39
N ALA A 142 -11.27 0.96 -2.00
CA ALA A 142 -9.86 0.66 -1.76
C ALA A 142 -8.98 0.83 -3.01
N LEU A 143 -9.50 0.45 -4.19
CA LEU A 143 -8.80 0.61 -5.46
C LEU A 143 -8.71 2.07 -5.90
N LEU A 144 -9.74 2.85 -5.58
CA LEU A 144 -9.77 4.28 -5.87
C LEU A 144 -8.86 5.05 -4.92
N ASP A 145 -8.80 4.67 -3.64
CA ASP A 145 -7.82 5.20 -2.68
C ASP A 145 -6.38 4.86 -3.10
N LEU A 146 -6.14 3.66 -3.66
CA LEU A 146 -4.86 3.33 -4.29
C LEU A 146 -4.59 4.20 -5.53
N LEU A 147 -5.58 4.38 -6.40
CA LEU A 147 -5.44 5.15 -7.64
C LEU A 147 -5.14 6.63 -7.39
N PHE A 148 -5.82 7.22 -6.42
CA PHE A 148 -5.79 8.65 -6.16
C PHE A 148 -4.86 9.04 -5.01
N GLY A 149 -4.66 8.15 -4.03
CA GLY A 149 -4.00 8.50 -2.77
C GLY A 149 -2.66 7.81 -2.51
N ALA A 150 -2.23 6.86 -3.34
CA ALA A 150 -0.96 6.19 -3.11
C ALA A 150 0.23 7.16 -3.29
N PRO A 151 1.27 7.09 -2.43
CA PRO A 151 2.42 8.01 -2.47
C PRO A 151 3.46 7.57 -3.52
N THR A 152 3.01 7.38 -4.75
CA THR A 152 3.84 6.99 -5.92
C THR A 152 3.43 7.80 -7.15
N PRO A 153 4.28 7.87 -8.19
CA PRO A 153 3.95 8.64 -9.39
C PRO A 153 2.62 8.19 -10.02
N PRO A 154 1.84 9.09 -10.65
CA PRO A 154 0.49 8.78 -11.15
C PRO A 154 0.44 7.56 -12.08
N LEU A 155 1.40 7.40 -12.98
CA LEU A 155 1.49 6.23 -13.86
C LEU A 155 1.66 4.91 -13.09
N THR A 156 2.43 4.94 -11.99
CA THR A 156 2.59 3.79 -11.09
C THR A 156 1.28 3.46 -10.38
N ARG A 157 0.54 4.48 -9.89
CA ARG A 157 -0.78 4.27 -9.28
C ARG A 157 -1.75 3.60 -10.24
N ILE A 158 -1.80 4.06 -11.49
CA ILE A 158 -2.66 3.46 -12.53
C ILE A 158 -2.26 2.01 -12.79
N ALA A 159 -0.97 1.73 -12.94
CA ALA A 159 -0.49 0.37 -13.16
C ALA A 159 -0.88 -0.55 -11.99
N LEU A 160 -0.68 -0.12 -10.74
CA LEU A 160 -1.04 -0.88 -9.54
C LEU A 160 -2.55 -1.09 -9.42
N THR A 161 -3.36 -0.07 -9.67
CA THR A 161 -4.82 -0.17 -9.64
C THR A 161 -5.35 -1.11 -10.72
N LEU A 162 -4.79 -1.07 -11.94
CA LEU A 162 -5.15 -2.03 -12.98
C LEU A 162 -4.75 -3.45 -12.60
N ARG A 163 -3.58 -3.65 -12.00
CA ARG A 163 -3.12 -4.97 -11.53
C ARG A 163 -4.03 -5.52 -10.44
N ALA A 164 -4.33 -4.71 -9.43
CA ALA A 164 -5.23 -5.08 -8.35
C ALA A 164 -6.66 -5.32 -8.86
N GLY A 165 -7.18 -4.46 -9.73
CA GLY A 165 -8.52 -4.60 -10.34
C GLY A 165 -8.67 -5.89 -11.15
N ARG A 166 -7.68 -6.24 -11.97
CA ARG A 166 -7.67 -7.49 -12.75
C ARG A 166 -7.57 -8.73 -11.87
N GLU A 167 -6.79 -8.68 -10.79
CA GLU A 167 -6.76 -9.76 -9.80
C GLU A 167 -8.14 -9.92 -9.11
N MET A 168 -8.86 -8.82 -8.85
CA MET A 168 -10.21 -8.85 -8.27
C MET A 168 -11.26 -9.43 -9.20
N THR A 169 -11.24 -9.05 -10.49
CA THR A 169 -12.30 -9.41 -11.44
C THR A 169 -12.00 -10.70 -12.19
N GLY A 170 -10.74 -11.13 -12.25
CA GLY A 170 -10.27 -12.23 -13.10
C GLY A 170 -10.24 -11.87 -14.60
N GLU A 171 -10.51 -10.61 -14.96
CA GLU A 171 -10.54 -10.17 -16.35
C GLU A 171 -9.13 -9.88 -16.88
N GLY A 172 -8.88 -10.31 -18.13
CA GLY A 172 -7.72 -9.84 -18.89
C GLY A 172 -7.97 -8.42 -19.38
N GLY A 173 -7.06 -7.48 -19.13
CA GLY A 173 -7.24 -6.10 -19.56
C GLY A 173 -6.49 -5.74 -20.84
N GLY A 174 -7.07 -4.82 -21.61
CA GLY A 174 -6.48 -4.25 -22.82
C GLY A 174 -5.44 -3.15 -22.56
N ALA A 175 -4.93 -2.56 -23.63
CA ALA A 175 -4.05 -1.40 -23.56
C ALA A 175 -4.80 -0.20 -22.96
N VAL A 176 -4.30 0.32 -21.83
CA VAL A 176 -4.96 1.41 -21.10
C VAL A 176 -5.07 2.67 -21.95
N THR A 177 -4.16 2.89 -22.91
CA THR A 177 -4.19 4.08 -23.79
C THR A 177 -4.87 3.86 -25.14
N SER A 178 -5.70 2.81 -25.26
CA SER A 178 -6.49 2.53 -26.48
C SER A 178 -7.52 3.63 -26.84
N PHE A 179 -7.87 4.47 -25.87
CA PHE A 179 -8.74 5.62 -26.05
C PHE A 179 -8.01 6.88 -26.55
N LEU A 180 -6.68 6.86 -26.67
CA LEU A 180 -5.89 7.97 -27.16
C LEU A 180 -5.76 7.98 -28.69
N SER A 181 -5.73 9.17 -29.27
CA SER A 181 -5.39 9.43 -30.66
C SER A 181 -3.85 9.40 -30.86
N PRO A 182 -3.35 9.22 -32.09
CA PRO A 182 -1.94 9.47 -32.39
C PRO A 182 -1.53 10.91 -32.10
N VAL A 183 -0.26 11.14 -31.80
CA VAL A 183 0.26 12.49 -31.48
C VAL A 183 0.58 13.21 -32.79
N TYR A 184 -0.05 14.36 -33.03
CA TYR A 184 0.27 15.26 -34.13
C TYR A 184 0.55 16.65 -33.55
N GLY A 185 1.79 16.90 -33.11
CA GLY A 185 2.20 18.17 -32.49
C GLY A 185 2.85 17.99 -31.13
N GLU A 186 2.83 19.05 -30.32
CA GLU A 186 3.35 19.05 -28.95
C GLU A 186 2.47 18.22 -28.02
N LEU A 187 3.09 17.49 -27.10
CA LEU A 187 2.39 16.78 -26.05
C LEU A 187 1.89 17.79 -25.00
N PRO A 188 0.70 17.59 -24.42
CA PRO A 188 0.25 18.43 -23.32
C PRO A 188 1.18 18.22 -22.11
N ASP A 189 1.41 19.29 -21.35
CA ASP A 189 2.07 19.16 -20.06
C ASP A 189 1.14 18.41 -19.08
N PRO A 190 1.63 17.36 -18.39
CA PRO A 190 0.87 16.73 -17.32
C PRO A 190 0.51 17.74 -16.23
N LEU A 191 -0.67 17.57 -15.64
CA LEU A 191 -1.05 18.38 -14.48
C LEU A 191 -0.14 18.04 -13.30
N GLN A 192 0.13 19.04 -12.47
CA GLN A 192 0.85 18.81 -11.23
C GLN A 192 -0.02 17.95 -10.30
N PRO A 193 0.59 17.03 -9.52
CA PRO A 193 -0.10 16.31 -8.47
C PRO A 193 -0.75 17.28 -7.47
N ASP A 194 -1.82 16.82 -6.82
CA ASP A 194 -2.50 17.53 -5.72
C ASP A 194 -3.14 18.88 -6.09
N LEU A 195 -3.45 19.11 -7.38
CA LEU A 195 -4.18 20.29 -7.81
C LEU A 195 -5.60 20.32 -7.20
N PRO A 196 -6.06 21.44 -6.60
CA PRO A 196 -7.43 21.53 -6.10
C PRO A 196 -8.49 21.35 -7.19
N GLY A 197 -9.67 20.84 -6.80
CA GLY A 197 -10.80 20.65 -7.70
C GLY A 197 -11.29 21.94 -8.37
N GLU A 198 -11.35 23.04 -7.62
CA GLU A 198 -11.73 24.37 -8.14
C GLU A 198 -10.74 24.87 -9.19
N GLU A 199 -9.43 24.68 -8.96
CA GLU A 199 -8.41 25.08 -9.93
C GLU A 199 -8.47 24.22 -11.19
N THR A 200 -8.74 22.91 -11.04
CA THR A 200 -8.94 21.99 -12.17
C THR A 200 -10.13 22.44 -13.02
N LEU A 201 -11.25 22.79 -12.37
CA LEU A 201 -12.45 23.29 -13.05
C LEU A 201 -12.20 24.64 -13.72
N ALA A 202 -11.46 25.56 -13.09
CA ALA A 202 -11.09 26.84 -13.69
C ALA A 202 -10.24 26.62 -14.96
N ARG A 203 -9.24 25.74 -14.89
CA ARG A 203 -8.43 25.36 -16.06
C ARG A 203 -9.28 24.75 -17.18
N PHE A 204 -10.29 23.95 -16.86
CA PHE A 204 -11.25 23.44 -17.84
C PHE A 204 -12.02 24.58 -18.51
N ARG A 205 -12.63 25.48 -17.72
CA ARG A 205 -13.41 26.62 -18.22
C ARG A 205 -12.58 27.57 -19.09
N ASP A 206 -11.30 27.70 -18.78
CA ASP A 206 -10.33 28.52 -19.54
C ASP A 206 -9.76 27.81 -20.78
N GLY A 207 -10.23 26.59 -21.12
CA GLY A 207 -9.74 25.80 -22.26
C GLY A 207 -8.33 25.22 -22.06
N ARG A 208 -7.74 25.33 -20.87
CA ARG A 208 -6.37 24.85 -20.58
C ARG A 208 -6.28 23.32 -20.49
N LEU A 209 -7.42 22.62 -20.45
CA LEU A 209 -7.46 21.15 -20.57
C LEU A 209 -7.63 20.67 -22.02
N ASP A 210 -7.80 21.57 -23.01
CA ASP A 210 -8.05 21.19 -24.41
C ASP A 210 -6.92 20.36 -25.00
N GLY A 211 -5.67 20.61 -24.58
CA GLY A 211 -4.53 19.79 -24.97
C GLY A 211 -4.67 18.34 -24.51
N ILE A 212 -5.17 18.11 -23.28
CA ILE A 212 -5.40 16.79 -22.72
C ILE A 212 -6.64 16.13 -23.36
N LEU A 213 -7.75 16.85 -23.50
CA LEU A 213 -8.98 16.34 -24.12
C LEU A 213 -8.79 16.06 -25.61
N GLY A 214 -7.98 16.86 -26.30
CA GLY A 214 -7.60 16.68 -27.70
C GLY A 214 -6.80 15.40 -27.94
N ARG A 215 -6.21 14.80 -26.90
CA ARG A 215 -5.55 13.49 -26.99
C ARG A 215 -6.55 12.33 -27.02
N LEU A 216 -7.79 12.53 -26.62
CA LEU A 216 -8.82 11.49 -26.68
C LEU A 216 -9.29 11.28 -28.13
N ARG A 217 -9.71 10.07 -28.48
CA ARG A 217 -10.42 9.81 -29.74
C ARG A 217 -11.76 10.56 -29.74
N PRO A 218 -12.28 10.99 -30.90
CA PRO A 218 -13.51 11.80 -30.98
C PRO A 218 -14.66 11.25 -30.13
N ASP A 219 -14.97 9.96 -30.29
CA ASP A 219 -16.05 9.28 -29.54
C ASP A 219 -15.87 9.31 -28.01
N HIS A 220 -14.63 9.42 -27.53
CA HIS A 220 -14.30 9.53 -26.09
C HIS A 220 -14.19 10.97 -25.62
N ARG A 221 -13.78 11.88 -26.51
CA ARG A 221 -13.68 13.31 -26.23
C ARG A 221 -15.05 13.90 -25.93
N ASP A 222 -16.04 13.64 -26.77
CA ASP A 222 -17.40 14.19 -26.58
C ASP A 222 -17.99 13.73 -25.24
N ALA A 223 -17.86 12.44 -24.93
CA ALA A 223 -18.31 11.88 -23.65
C ALA A 223 -17.56 12.48 -22.45
N ALA A 224 -16.25 12.74 -22.57
CA ALA A 224 -15.46 13.37 -21.52
C ALA A 224 -15.87 14.83 -21.32
N GLU A 225 -16.06 15.59 -22.40
CA GLU A 225 -16.53 16.98 -22.33
C GLU A 225 -17.93 17.08 -21.71
N ASP A 226 -18.85 16.20 -22.09
CA ASP A 226 -20.20 16.16 -21.50
C ASP A 226 -20.15 15.82 -20.00
N TRP A 227 -19.30 14.87 -19.60
CA TRP A 227 -19.11 14.54 -18.18
C TRP A 227 -18.53 15.72 -17.39
N LEU A 228 -17.54 16.42 -17.96
CA LEU A 228 -16.93 17.62 -17.36
C LEU A 228 -17.94 18.77 -17.21
N ARG A 229 -18.76 19.02 -18.24
CA ARG A 229 -19.85 20.00 -18.16
C ARG A 229 -20.86 19.60 -17.08
N GLY A 230 -21.22 18.33 -16.99
CA GLY A 230 -22.11 17.80 -15.97
C GLY A 230 -21.59 18.01 -14.54
N ILE A 231 -20.30 17.74 -14.30
CA ILE A 231 -19.67 18.03 -13.01
C ILE A 231 -19.65 19.53 -12.72
N GLY A 232 -19.32 20.35 -13.71
CA GLY A 232 -19.33 21.80 -13.56
C GLY A 232 -20.70 22.34 -13.13
N ALA A 233 -21.78 21.85 -13.75
CA ALA A 233 -23.13 22.24 -13.38
C ALA A 233 -23.50 21.82 -11.95
N LEU A 234 -23.15 20.59 -11.54
CA LEU A 234 -23.40 20.14 -10.16
C LEU A 234 -22.60 20.94 -9.13
N ALA A 235 -21.36 21.29 -9.46
CA ALA A 235 -20.50 22.08 -8.60
C ALA A 235 -21.06 23.48 -8.36
N ASP A 236 -21.64 24.11 -9.39
CA ASP A 236 -22.30 25.41 -9.26
C ASP A 236 -23.55 25.32 -8.36
N GLU A 237 -24.23 24.17 -8.31
CA GLU A 237 -25.41 23.93 -7.47
C GLU A 237 -25.09 23.64 -5.99
N ASP A 238 -23.97 22.96 -5.70
CA ASP A 238 -23.66 22.47 -4.35
C ASP A 238 -22.39 23.04 -3.72
N GLY A 239 -21.83 24.11 -4.30
CA GLY A 239 -20.66 24.79 -3.78
C GLY A 239 -19.37 23.99 -3.98
N GLY A 240 -19.27 23.24 -5.08
CA GLY A 240 -18.07 22.51 -5.47
C GLY A 240 -17.84 21.22 -4.71
N ARG A 241 -18.89 20.65 -4.10
CA ARG A 241 -18.79 19.52 -3.16
C ARG A 241 -18.05 18.32 -3.74
N ASP A 242 -18.27 18.01 -5.01
CA ASP A 242 -17.73 16.83 -5.70
C ASP A 242 -16.53 17.14 -6.63
N LEU A 243 -15.96 18.35 -6.56
CA LEU A 243 -14.82 18.76 -7.40
C LEU A 243 -13.53 18.00 -7.12
N ASP A 244 -13.40 17.40 -5.93
CA ASP A 244 -12.25 16.55 -5.61
C ASP A 244 -12.14 15.32 -6.53
N LEU A 245 -13.28 14.80 -7.03
CA LEU A 245 -13.27 13.73 -8.02
C LEU A 245 -12.70 14.23 -9.35
N LEU A 246 -13.06 15.45 -9.76
CA LEU A 246 -12.56 16.05 -10.98
C LEU A 246 -11.04 16.23 -10.93
N ALA A 247 -10.51 16.78 -9.84
CA ALA A 247 -9.07 16.93 -9.65
C ALA A 247 -8.34 15.58 -9.75
N ALA A 248 -8.80 14.58 -9.01
CA ALA A 248 -8.17 13.26 -8.97
C ALA A 248 -8.19 12.56 -10.33
N VAL A 249 -9.29 12.68 -11.08
CA VAL A 249 -9.42 12.11 -12.44
C VAL A 249 -8.56 12.88 -13.44
N ALA A 250 -8.58 14.21 -13.40
CA ALA A 250 -7.80 15.04 -14.31
C ALA A 250 -6.30 14.82 -14.15
N GLU A 251 -5.80 14.70 -12.91
CA GLU A 251 -4.41 14.36 -12.63
C GLU A 251 -4.04 13.04 -13.33
N VAL A 252 -4.74 11.95 -13.03
CA VAL A 252 -4.50 10.62 -13.59
C VAL A 252 -4.56 10.63 -15.13
N LEU A 253 -5.58 11.27 -15.71
CA LEU A 253 -5.76 11.34 -17.16
C LEU A 253 -4.68 12.19 -17.84
N SER A 254 -4.23 13.29 -17.23
CA SER A 254 -3.18 14.14 -17.79
C SER A 254 -1.87 13.38 -17.98
N HIS A 255 -1.55 12.49 -17.04
CA HIS A 255 -0.37 11.62 -17.14
C HIS A 255 -0.55 10.49 -18.16
N LEU A 256 -1.77 10.02 -18.42
CA LEU A 256 -2.02 9.08 -19.53
C LEU A 256 -1.94 9.76 -20.89
N ALA A 257 -2.39 11.02 -20.99
CA ALA A 257 -2.50 11.75 -22.25
C ALA A 257 -1.15 11.98 -22.95
N VAL A 258 -0.05 11.99 -22.19
CA VAL A 258 1.32 12.11 -22.72
C VAL A 258 1.91 10.80 -23.25
N LEU A 259 1.23 9.68 -23.05
CA LEU A 259 1.67 8.38 -23.55
C LEU A 259 1.29 8.18 -25.02
N PRO A 260 2.07 7.37 -25.77
CA PRO A 260 1.65 6.92 -27.09
C PRO A 260 0.36 6.08 -27.02
N PRO A 261 -0.48 6.11 -28.08
CA PRO A 261 -1.64 5.24 -28.16
C PRO A 261 -1.23 3.77 -28.13
N HIS A 262 -2.07 2.91 -27.55
CA HIS A 262 -1.82 1.47 -27.38
C HIS A 262 -0.54 1.09 -26.60
N SER A 263 0.00 2.02 -25.81
CA SER A 263 1.13 1.75 -24.92
C SER A 263 0.74 0.80 -23.78
N MET A 264 1.68 -0.06 -23.42
CA MET A 264 1.65 -0.75 -22.14
C MET A 264 2.28 0.16 -21.09
N LEU A 265 1.70 0.18 -19.89
CA LEU A 265 2.33 0.84 -18.76
C LEU A 265 3.58 0.05 -18.36
N PRO A 266 4.64 0.72 -17.88
CA PRO A 266 5.78 0.03 -17.31
C PRO A 266 5.31 -0.87 -16.15
N PRO A 267 5.86 -2.09 -16.01
CA PRO A 267 5.49 -2.96 -14.91
C PRO A 267 5.89 -2.29 -13.58
N PRO A 268 5.04 -2.40 -12.54
CA PRO A 268 5.44 -1.99 -11.20
C PRO A 268 6.61 -2.84 -10.70
N ASP A 269 7.33 -2.33 -9.70
CA ASP A 269 8.33 -3.14 -9.01
C ASP A 269 7.67 -4.36 -8.32
N ALA A 270 8.47 -5.39 -8.04
CA ALA A 270 7.96 -6.67 -7.53
C ALA A 270 7.26 -6.54 -6.17
N ALA A 271 7.72 -5.63 -5.29
CA ALA A 271 7.10 -5.43 -3.99
C ALA A 271 5.72 -4.79 -4.14
N ALA A 272 5.63 -3.73 -4.95
CA ALA A 272 4.39 -3.05 -5.25
C ALA A 272 3.39 -3.96 -6.00
N ASP A 273 3.86 -4.79 -6.95
CA ASP A 273 3.01 -5.78 -7.64
C ASP A 273 2.46 -6.84 -6.69
N ALA A 274 3.29 -7.36 -5.79
CA ALA A 274 2.86 -8.34 -4.79
C ALA A 274 1.79 -7.74 -3.85
N VAL A 275 1.95 -6.49 -3.43
CA VAL A 275 0.97 -5.79 -2.60
C VAL A 275 -0.32 -5.51 -3.38
N ALA A 276 -0.23 -5.05 -4.63
CA ALA A 276 -1.41 -4.79 -5.47
C ALA A 276 -2.23 -6.06 -5.72
N THR A 277 -1.58 -7.17 -6.08
CA THR A 277 -2.25 -8.47 -6.28
C THR A 277 -2.64 -9.16 -4.96
N GLY A 278 -2.08 -8.73 -3.83
CA GLY A 278 -2.47 -9.19 -2.50
C GLY A 278 -3.65 -8.42 -1.90
N LEU A 279 -3.98 -7.25 -2.45
CA LEU A 279 -4.92 -6.29 -1.86
C LEU A 279 -6.30 -6.90 -1.60
N VAL A 280 -6.84 -7.66 -2.55
CA VAL A 280 -8.14 -8.34 -2.43
C VAL A 280 -8.22 -9.22 -1.20
N ARG A 281 -7.13 -9.94 -0.94
CA ARG A 281 -7.03 -10.87 0.19
C ARG A 281 -6.89 -10.12 1.49
N ALA A 282 -6.10 -9.04 1.52
CA ALA A 282 -6.00 -8.19 2.71
C ALA A 282 -7.34 -7.51 3.06
N LEU A 283 -8.12 -7.08 2.06
CA LEU A 283 -9.47 -6.55 2.26
C LEU A 283 -10.44 -7.62 2.75
N GLY A 284 -10.36 -8.83 2.19
CA GLY A 284 -11.21 -9.97 2.57
C GLY A 284 -10.81 -10.65 3.89
N ALA A 285 -9.57 -10.47 4.35
CA ALA A 285 -9.04 -11.06 5.58
C ALA A 285 -9.49 -10.27 6.82
N ALA A 286 -10.77 -9.97 6.92
CA ALA A 286 -11.36 -9.40 8.13
C ALA A 286 -11.32 -10.44 9.27
N GLY A 287 -10.88 -10.01 10.46
CA GLY A 287 -10.74 -10.90 11.61
C GLY A 287 -10.59 -10.15 12.92
N GLY A 288 -10.42 -10.88 14.03
CA GLY A 288 -10.07 -10.28 15.32
C GLY A 288 -8.77 -9.48 15.23
N THR A 289 -8.54 -8.59 16.20
CA THR A 289 -7.37 -7.72 16.24
C THR A 289 -6.07 -8.54 16.33
N GLN A 290 -5.44 -8.83 15.19
CA GLN A 290 -4.16 -9.54 15.16
C GLN A 290 -3.02 -8.60 15.53
N ASN A 291 -2.09 -9.14 16.33
CA ASN A 291 -0.88 -8.46 16.76
C ASN A 291 0.35 -9.09 16.09
N ALA A 292 1.01 -8.33 15.21
CA ALA A 292 2.21 -8.78 14.51
C ALA A 292 3.38 -9.12 15.45
N THR A 293 3.51 -8.40 16.57
CA THR A 293 4.59 -8.69 17.54
C THR A 293 4.34 -9.97 18.33
N ALA A 294 3.07 -10.35 18.55
CA ALA A 294 2.74 -11.63 19.17
C ALA A 294 3.24 -12.80 18.32
N SER A 295 3.10 -12.73 17.00
CA SER A 295 3.64 -13.75 16.08
C SER A 295 5.17 -13.87 16.19
N LEU A 296 5.90 -12.76 16.33
CA LEU A 296 7.35 -12.84 16.57
C LEU A 296 7.68 -13.53 17.89
N VAL A 297 6.96 -13.22 18.97
CA VAL A 297 7.17 -13.87 20.28
C VAL A 297 6.91 -15.37 20.20
N GLU A 298 5.83 -15.77 19.55
CA GLU A 298 5.48 -17.18 19.34
C GLU A 298 6.55 -17.92 18.54
N ILE A 299 7.01 -17.37 17.41
CA ILE A 299 8.06 -17.97 16.60
C ILE A 299 9.40 -18.02 17.34
N PHE A 300 9.75 -16.97 18.07
CA PHE A 300 10.97 -16.95 18.87
C PHE A 300 10.98 -18.08 19.92
N ARG A 301 9.88 -18.24 20.66
CA ARG A 301 9.72 -19.34 21.63
C ARG A 301 9.71 -20.70 20.97
N PHE A 302 9.01 -20.85 19.84
CA PHE A 302 8.95 -22.09 19.07
C PHE A 302 10.34 -22.55 18.62
N LEU A 303 11.22 -21.62 18.25
CA LEU A 303 12.60 -21.91 17.88
C LEU A 303 13.53 -22.18 19.08
N GLY A 304 13.02 -22.15 20.32
CA GLY A 304 13.76 -22.41 21.55
C GLY A 304 14.28 -21.16 22.27
N GLY A 305 13.93 -19.97 21.80
CA GLY A 305 14.27 -18.69 22.44
C GLY A 305 13.58 -18.51 23.80
N ARG A 306 14.24 -17.78 24.70
CA ARG A 306 13.75 -17.54 26.08
C ARG A 306 13.80 -16.07 26.46
N PHE A 307 13.02 -15.71 27.47
CA PHE A 307 13.07 -14.39 28.10
C PHE A 307 13.69 -14.53 29.49
N THR A 308 14.57 -13.60 29.88
CA THR A 308 15.28 -13.64 31.16
C THR A 308 15.30 -12.26 31.83
N ASP A 309 15.37 -12.24 33.17
CA ASP A 309 15.41 -10.99 33.94
C ASP A 309 16.83 -10.41 34.06
N SER A 310 17.85 -11.24 33.84
CA SER A 310 19.26 -10.83 33.93
C SER A 310 20.15 -11.64 32.99
N ALA A 311 21.25 -11.03 32.55
CA ALA A 311 22.33 -11.67 31.82
C ALA A 311 23.65 -10.95 32.13
N ALA A 312 24.76 -11.70 32.23
CA ALA A 312 26.07 -11.15 32.58
C ALA A 312 26.64 -10.24 31.48
N HIS A 313 26.45 -10.61 30.21
CA HIS A 313 27.00 -9.91 29.05
C HIS A 313 25.94 -9.73 27.95
N PRO A 314 24.91 -8.89 28.19
CA PRO A 314 23.87 -8.69 27.20
C PRO A 314 24.39 -7.86 26.01
N ILE A 315 24.11 -8.34 24.81
CA ILE A 315 24.37 -7.63 23.57
C ILE A 315 23.27 -6.59 23.38
N GLN A 316 23.64 -5.31 23.45
CA GLN A 316 22.71 -4.22 23.21
C GLN A 316 22.43 -4.10 21.71
N LEU A 317 21.17 -4.25 21.32
CA LEU A 317 20.72 -3.95 19.97
C LEU A 317 20.17 -2.52 19.90
N PRO A 318 20.23 -1.88 18.71
CA PRO A 318 19.55 -0.62 18.46
C PRO A 318 18.07 -0.74 18.84
N SER A 319 17.62 0.17 19.70
CA SER A 319 16.23 0.20 20.15
C SER A 319 15.80 1.65 20.30
N SER A 320 14.90 2.08 19.42
CA SER A 320 14.14 3.32 19.61
C SER A 320 12.82 3.01 20.32
N LEU A 321 12.31 3.99 21.06
CA LEU A 321 10.99 3.89 21.66
C LEU A 321 9.91 3.74 20.57
N PRO A 322 8.85 2.94 20.84
CA PRO A 322 7.76 2.77 19.90
C PRO A 322 6.96 4.09 19.78
N PRO A 323 6.58 4.49 18.56
CA PRO A 323 5.67 5.62 18.37
C PRO A 323 4.28 5.37 18.98
N PRO A 324 3.56 6.43 19.39
CA PRO A 324 2.24 6.29 20.00
C PRO A 324 1.17 5.90 18.99
N ASP A 325 1.26 6.37 17.75
CA ASP A 325 0.26 6.18 16.71
C ASP A 325 0.46 4.86 15.93
N ARG A 326 -0.64 4.31 15.40
CA ARG A 326 -0.66 3.00 14.71
C ARG A 326 0.26 2.96 13.51
N LEU A 327 0.29 4.02 12.69
CA LEU A 327 1.11 4.06 11.50
C LEU A 327 2.60 4.16 11.85
N GLY A 328 2.94 5.01 12.81
CA GLY A 328 4.28 5.13 13.36
C GLY A 328 4.79 3.80 13.91
N ARG A 329 3.95 3.04 14.61
CA ARG A 329 4.31 1.68 15.08
C ARG A 329 4.62 0.72 13.94
N TRP A 330 3.87 0.75 12.85
CA TRP A 330 4.16 -0.08 11.68
C TRP A 330 5.48 0.30 11.01
N LYS A 331 5.75 1.60 10.83
CA LYS A 331 7.04 2.08 10.31
C LYS A 331 8.21 1.66 11.19
N TRP A 332 8.06 1.84 12.50
CA TRP A 332 9.05 1.44 13.50
C TRP A 332 9.29 -0.07 13.50
N PHE A 333 8.22 -0.87 13.44
CA PHE A 333 8.27 -2.33 13.40
C PHE A 333 9.00 -2.85 12.16
N ALA A 334 8.64 -2.34 10.99
CA ALA A 334 9.25 -2.68 9.71
C ALA A 334 10.73 -2.30 9.65
N ALA A 335 11.06 -1.07 10.07
CA ALA A 335 12.45 -0.60 10.16
C ALA A 335 13.28 -1.47 11.11
N GLY A 336 12.73 -1.79 12.29
CA GLY A 336 13.42 -2.64 13.27
C GLY A 336 13.67 -4.05 12.77
N ALA A 337 12.70 -4.67 12.08
CA ALA A 337 12.88 -5.97 11.47
C ALA A 337 13.96 -5.94 10.37
N ALA A 338 13.94 -4.93 9.50
CA ALA A 338 14.94 -4.77 8.45
C ALA A 338 16.36 -4.58 9.02
N GLU A 339 16.52 -3.75 10.06
CA GLU A 339 17.79 -3.53 10.74
C GLU A 339 18.30 -4.82 11.42
N ALA A 340 17.40 -5.58 12.05
CA ALA A 340 17.73 -6.83 12.71
C ALA A 340 18.37 -7.87 11.77
N ARG A 341 18.00 -7.89 10.49
CA ARG A 341 18.64 -8.76 9.49
C ARG A 341 20.14 -8.49 9.39
N GLY A 342 20.53 -7.22 9.25
CA GLY A 342 21.94 -6.84 9.19
C GLY A 342 22.69 -7.14 10.49
N GLN A 343 22.05 -6.90 11.64
CA GLN A 343 22.64 -7.20 12.95
C GLN A 343 22.81 -8.70 13.17
N ALA A 344 21.82 -9.52 12.82
CA ALA A 344 21.89 -10.98 12.97
C ALA A 344 23.08 -11.58 12.19
N ASP A 345 23.37 -11.08 10.99
CA ASP A 345 24.53 -11.50 10.21
C ASP A 345 25.88 -11.12 10.83
N VAL A 346 25.96 -9.95 11.49
CA VAL A 346 27.15 -9.51 12.23
C VAL A 346 27.32 -10.34 13.50
N LEU A 347 26.25 -10.54 14.25
CA LEU A 347 26.25 -11.35 15.47
C LEU A 347 26.62 -12.79 15.17
N TRP A 348 26.06 -13.38 14.12
CA TRP A 348 26.39 -14.74 13.71
C TRP A 348 27.88 -14.91 13.46
N ARG A 349 28.50 -13.99 12.71
CA ARG A 349 29.95 -14.03 12.45
C ARG A 349 30.76 -13.96 13.74
N ARG A 350 30.47 -12.98 14.61
CA ARG A 350 31.12 -12.87 15.91
C ARG A 350 30.97 -14.16 16.73
N VAL A 351 29.77 -14.71 16.77
CA VAL A 351 29.44 -15.93 17.50
C VAL A 351 30.25 -17.14 16.99
N MET A 352 30.42 -17.28 15.68
CA MET A 352 31.17 -18.37 15.07
C MET A 352 32.69 -18.16 15.12
N ASP A 353 33.18 -16.94 14.97
CA ASP A 353 34.63 -16.62 15.02
C ASP A 353 35.22 -16.85 16.42
N PHE A 354 34.41 -16.75 17.49
CA PHE A 354 34.81 -17.13 18.85
C PHE A 354 34.93 -18.65 19.06
N THR A 355 34.58 -19.47 18.05
CA THR A 355 34.68 -20.93 18.10
C THR A 355 35.78 -21.53 17.21
N SER A 356 36.57 -20.70 16.52
CA SER A 356 37.75 -21.12 15.73
C SER A 356 39.06 -20.73 16.42
#